data_AF-A0A6M3LDT4-F1
#
_entry.id   AF-A0A6M3LDT4-F1
#
_cell.length_a   1.000
_cell.length_b   1.000
_cell.length_c   1.000
_cell.angle_alpha   90.00
_cell.angle_beta   90.00
_cell.angle_gamma   90.00
#
_symmetry.space_group_name_H-M   'P 1'
#
loop_
_entity.id
_entity.type
_entity.pdbx_description
1 polymer ?
#
loop_
_entity_poly.entity_id
_entity_poly.type
_entity_poly.pdbx_seq_one_letter_code
_entity_poly.pdbx_strand_id
1 'polypeptide(L)' 'MIVNCKGCGKPIKWVEMASGKKMPLDEKPFSAIQVKEGIGEIIQIYMPHKEI' A
#
# COMPACT_ATOMS: atom_id res chain seq x y z
N MET A 1 3.00 -14.86 10.39
CA MET A 1 3.52 -14.26 9.15
C MET A 1 3.41 -12.76 9.29
N ILE A 2 4.53 -12.04 9.28
CA ILE A 2 4.54 -10.57 9.33
C ILE A 2 4.45 -10.11 7.87
N VAL A 3 3.43 -9.32 7.54
CA VAL A 3 3.29 -8.73 6.20
C VAL A 3 3.89 -7.33 6.26
N ASN A 4 4.83 -7.04 5.37
CA ASN A 4 5.52 -5.75 5.31
C ASN A 4 4.91 -4.86 4.22
N CYS A 5 4.84 -3.55 4.49
CA CYS A 5 4.39 -2.55 3.53
C CYS A 5 5.38 -2.49 2.35
N LYS A 6 4.87 -2.50 1.13
CA LYS A 6 5.69 -2.39 -0.09
C LYS A 6 6.28 -0.99 -0.30
N GLY A 7 5.69 0.05 0.30
CA GLY A 7 6.15 1.43 0.21
C GLY A 7 7.33 1.76 1.13
N CYS A 8 7.28 1.32 2.40
CA CYS A 8 8.33 1.64 3.39
C CYS A 8 9.06 0.43 4.00
N GLY A 9 8.68 -0.81 3.64
CA GLY A 9 9.30 -2.04 4.13
C GLY A 9 9.01 -2.40 5.60
N LYS A 10 8.31 -1.53 6.35
CA LYS A 10 7.93 -1.73 7.76
C LYS A 10 6.76 -2.71 7.91
N PRO A 11 6.61 -3.40 9.06
CA PRO A 11 5.48 -4.30 9.30
C PRO A 11 4.13 -3.55 9.28
N ILE A 12 3.13 -4.14 8.61
CA ILE A 12 1.78 -3.59 8.53
C ILE A 12 1.09 -3.75 9.89
N LYS A 13 0.54 -2.65 10.40
CA LYS A 13 -0.34 -2.68 11.58
C LYS A 13 -1.73 -3.17 11.17
N TRP A 14 -2.31 -4.04 11.98
CA TRP A 14 -3.66 -4.57 11.76
C TRP A 14 -4.57 -4.11 12.89
N VAL A 15 -5.79 -3.70 12.54
CA VAL A 15 -6.85 -3.39 13.50
C VAL A 15 -7.91 -4.46 13.44
N GLU A 16 -8.45 -4.81 14.61
CA GLU A 16 -9.59 -5.68 14.73
C GLU A 16 -10.86 -4.82 14.80
N MET A 17 -11.77 -5.03 13.86
CA MET A 17 -13.07 -4.37 13.88
C MET A 17 -13.98 -5.05 14.90
N ALA A 18 -15.03 -4.36 15.36
CA ALA A 18 -16.03 -4.93 16.25
C ALA A 18 -16.72 -6.21 15.71
N SER A 19 -16.64 -6.45 14.40
CA SER A 19 -17.11 -7.67 13.73
C SER A 19 -16.13 -8.86 13.80
N GLY A 20 -14.99 -8.72 14.47
CA GLY A 20 -13.91 -9.72 14.55
C GLY A 20 -13.05 -9.83 13.28
N LYS A 21 -13.36 -9.04 12.24
CA LYS A 21 -12.56 -8.97 11.01
C LYS A 21 -11.32 -8.08 11.23
N LYS A 22 -10.17 -8.53 10.75
CA LYS A 22 -8.93 -7.76 10.77
C LYS A 22 -8.74 -6.98 9.47
N MET A 23 -8.36 -5.71 9.58
CA MET A 23 -8.09 -4.84 8.44
C MET A 23 -6.68 -4.25 8.57
N PRO A 24 -5.87 -4.22 7.50
CA PRO A 24 -4.58 -3.54 7.52
C PRO A 24 -4.79 -2.03 7.55
N LEU A 25 -3.96 -1.31 8.31
CA LEU A 25 -3.89 0.15 8.32
C LEU A 25 -3.04 0.73 7.18
N ASP A 26 -2.59 -0.12 6.24
CA ASP A 26 -1.80 0.28 5.07
C ASP A 26 -2.67 1.04 4.06
N GLU A 27 -2.11 2.08 3.45
CA GLU A 27 -2.81 2.82 2.40
C GLU A 27 -2.89 1.98 1.12
N LYS A 28 -4.05 2.00 0.45
CA LYS A 28 -4.18 1.28 -0.82
C LYS A 28 -3.25 1.89 -1.87
N PRO A 29 -2.53 1.07 -2.65
CA PRO A 29 -1.76 1.59 -3.77
C PRO A 29 -2.70 2.25 -4.78
N PHE A 30 -2.23 3.32 -5.41
CA PHE A 30 -2.96 3.97 -6.49
C PHE A 30 -2.31 3.65 -7.84
N SER A 31 -3.14 3.58 -8.87
CA SER A 31 -2.69 3.37 -10.24
C SER A 31 -2.30 4.70 -10.86
N ALA A 32 -1.10 4.76 -11.41
CA ALA A 32 -0.63 5.89 -12.20
C ALA A 32 -0.22 5.40 -13.60
N ILE A 33 -0.32 6.30 -14.58
CA ILE A 33 0.16 6.02 -15.93
C ILE A 33 1.55 6.66 -16.04
N GLN A 34 2.58 5.82 -16.12
CA GLN A 34 3.92 6.28 -16.43
C GLN A 34 4.06 6.32 -17.95
N VAL A 35 4.25 7.52 -18.50
CA VAL A 35 4.52 7.71 -19.93
C VAL A 35 6.02 7.78 -20.13
N LYS A 36 6.60 6.80 -20.82
CA LYS A 36 7.97 6.85 -21.32
C LYS A 36 7.95 6.64 -22.82
N GLU A 37 8.54 7.58 -23.55
CA GLU A 37 8.82 7.45 -24.99
C GLU A 37 7.58 7.07 -25.84
N GLY A 38 6.39 7.56 -25.45
CA GLY A 38 5.13 7.32 -26.17
C GLY A 38 4.38 6.04 -25.78
N ILE A 39 4.92 5.23 -24.87
CA ILE A 39 4.27 4.05 -24.30
C ILE A 39 3.74 4.42 -22.91
N GLY A 40 2.43 4.24 -22.70
CA GLY A 40 1.79 4.44 -21.40
C GLY A 40 1.70 3.13 -20.64
N GLU A 41 2.45 3.00 -19.56
CA GLU A 41 2.40 1.84 -18.67
C GLU A 41 1.60 2.16 -17.41
N ILE A 42 0.68 1.27 -17.02
CA ILE A 42 -0.04 1.38 -15.75
C ILE A 42 0.85 0.81 -14.65
N ILE A 43 1.36 1.68 -13.79
CA ILE A 43 2.14 1.30 -12.62
C ILE A 43 1.31 1.45 -11.34
N GLN A 44 1.52 0.55 -10.39
CA GLN A 44 0.99 0.68 -9.04
C GLN A 44 2.00 1.39 -8.17
N ILE A 45 1.65 2.56 -7.66
CA ILE A 45 2.48 3.34 -6.75
C ILE A 45 2.02 3.04 -5.32
N TYR A 46 2.98 2.63 -4.48
CA TYR A 46 2.77 2.35 -3.06
C TYR A 46 3.28 3.54 -2.25
N MET A 47 2.44 4.09 -1.37
CA MET A 47 2.85 5.16 -0.46
C MET A 47 3.48 4.58 0.81
N PRO A 48 4.58 5.17 1.31
CA PRO A 48 5.13 4.79 2.61
C PRO A 48 4.17 5.21 3.73
N HIS A 49 4.03 4.39 4.77
CA HIS A 49 3.28 4.77 5.97
C HIS A 49 3.78 6.12 6.51
N LYS A 50 2.86 7.06 6.78
CA LYS A 50 3.17 8.27 7.53
C LYS A 50 3.60 7.88 8.95
N GLU A 51 4.80 8.28 9.36
CA GLU A 51 5.23 8.20 10.75
C GLU A 51 4.37 9.19 11.54
N ILE A 52 3.38 8.68 12.27
CA ILE A 52 2.57 9.44 13.22
C ILE A 52 3.20 9.30 14.60
#